data_AF-A0A0A1U3J1-F1
#
_entry.id   AF-A0A0A1U3J1-F1
#
_cell.length_a   1.000
_cell.length_b   1.000
_cell.length_c   1.000
_cell.angle_alpha   90.00
_cell.angle_beta   90.00
_cell.angle_gamma   90.00
#
_symmetry.space_group_name_H-M   'P 1'
#
loop_
_entity.id
_entity.type
_entity.pdbx_description
1 polymer ?
#
loop_
_entity_poly.entity_id
_entity_poly.type
_entity_poly.pdbx_seq_one_letter_code
_entity_poly.pdbx_strand_id
1 'polypeptide(L)'
;MDRNINATYDRPIIIRAALNSKVIFETKKGDPFVFNIFNSSNILVVGPFIVRSGTYYTVGARNSTNVTLSNFKIYNSTRWAILVSGLHILVSHNYAEDCVMLNSNCRSTSWTQCYATSAINSYVPILSQNITFLNNEITKSWGEGIDIILASNVLVKGNVITDVFPVQIYVDNSKNVVIEGNVLRDTHREFCSNHTEYHAIAIGNESWPPKLVSTVNITIKNNFIWGTRFGIAYWGTSASAYYSDVTISHNTFFNISSSALAFQNSCVVKGKSVNNQFKNNFIYSNYMWNAAIVNSSEASGWNISSNVYVTDYPKVQSDTWNGTDGNTHSIVFKKKDGNPFKFFQRGFFKNCTEDMYFQSNVETYCFVPNMNSSLYHKGVKVTYTNLENKNNEDFFNCVRSNLNPSIGFSEGNAMCFNSGAIYNKVGIIILSLVILL
;
A
#
# COMPACT_ATOMS: atom_id res chain seq x y z
N MET A 1 17.52 -26.41 2.87
CA MET A 1 17.17 -27.77 2.45
C MET A 1 17.05 -27.74 0.93
N ASP A 2 17.90 -28.48 0.21
CA ASP A 2 17.94 -28.47 -1.27
C ASP A 2 17.12 -29.60 -1.91
N ARG A 3 16.20 -30.21 -1.15
CA ARG A 3 15.29 -31.22 -1.67
C ARG A 3 13.92 -30.59 -1.84
N ASN A 4 13.26 -30.88 -2.96
CA ASN A 4 11.85 -30.51 -3.16
C ASN A 4 11.03 -31.23 -2.08
N ILE A 5 10.35 -30.47 -1.22
CA ILE A 5 9.46 -31.04 -0.21
C ILE A 5 8.05 -30.58 -0.54
N ASN A 6 7.18 -31.53 -0.82
CA ASN A 6 5.80 -31.25 -1.19
C ASN A 6 4.87 -31.97 -0.23
N ALA A 7 3.90 -31.23 0.29
CA ALA A 7 2.75 -31.78 1.00
C ALA A 7 1.50 -31.68 0.09
N THR A 8 0.33 -32.04 0.60
CA THR A 8 -0.95 -31.81 -0.09
C THR A 8 -1.69 -30.64 0.55
N TYR A 9 -2.63 -30.04 -0.18
CA TYR A 9 -3.41 -28.89 0.31
C TYR A 9 -4.17 -29.22 1.62
N ASP A 10 -4.71 -30.43 1.71
CA ASP A 10 -5.44 -30.94 2.88
C ASP A 10 -4.52 -31.44 4.01
N ARG A 11 -3.24 -31.67 3.72
CA ARG A 11 -2.25 -32.15 4.69
C ARG A 11 -0.93 -31.38 4.53
N PRO A 12 -0.91 -30.07 4.85
CA PRO A 12 0.29 -29.25 4.66
C PRO A 12 1.39 -29.63 5.65
N ILE A 13 2.64 -29.30 5.30
CA ILE A 13 3.73 -29.29 6.28
C ILE A 13 3.55 -28.04 7.14
N ILE A 14 3.50 -28.23 8.45
CA ILE A 14 3.30 -27.14 9.41
C ILE A 14 4.57 -26.97 10.25
N ILE A 15 5.17 -25.79 10.17
CA ILE A 15 6.30 -25.36 11.00
C ILE A 15 5.77 -24.28 11.95
N ARG A 16 5.76 -24.60 13.26
CA ARG A 16 5.27 -23.71 14.31
C ARG A 16 6.03 -23.90 15.61
N ALA A 17 6.01 -22.90 16.48
CA ALA A 17 6.51 -23.04 17.84
C ALA A 17 5.67 -24.04 18.64
N ALA A 18 6.31 -24.88 19.45
CA ALA A 18 5.60 -25.78 20.38
C ALA A 18 5.31 -25.04 21.69
N LEU A 19 4.13 -25.25 22.27
CA LEU A 19 3.79 -24.78 23.64
C LEU A 19 4.07 -23.28 23.90
N ASN A 20 3.86 -22.41 22.90
CA ASN A 20 4.17 -20.97 22.96
C ASN A 20 5.65 -20.65 23.27
N SER A 21 6.56 -21.57 22.98
CA SER A 21 8.00 -21.35 23.16
C SER A 21 8.48 -20.14 22.37
N LYS A 22 9.36 -19.34 22.96
CA LYS A 22 10.10 -18.32 22.22
C LYS A 22 11.15 -19.00 21.33
N VAL A 23 10.92 -19.00 20.03
CA VAL A 23 11.86 -19.55 19.04
C VAL A 23 12.58 -18.41 18.32
N ILE A 24 13.90 -18.48 18.29
CA ILE A 24 14.76 -17.54 17.57
C ILE A 24 15.51 -18.32 16.48
N PHE A 25 15.33 -17.90 15.24
CA PHE A 25 16.15 -18.35 14.13
C PHE A 25 17.16 -17.25 13.80
N GLU A 26 18.44 -17.59 13.85
CA GLU A 26 19.53 -16.67 13.59
C GLU A 26 20.65 -17.43 12.89
N THR A 27 21.25 -16.79 11.91
CA THR A 27 22.46 -17.30 11.27
C THR A 27 23.68 -16.81 12.02
N LYS A 28 24.71 -17.66 12.11
CA LYS A 28 26.05 -17.17 12.48
C LYS A 28 26.55 -16.29 11.34
N LYS A 29 27.34 -15.27 11.69
CA LYS A 29 27.78 -14.19 10.80
C LYS A 29 28.23 -14.72 9.43
N GLY A 30 27.40 -14.54 8.40
CA GLY A 30 27.76 -14.84 7.01
C GLY A 30 26.67 -15.52 6.17
N ASP A 31 25.79 -16.34 6.76
CA ASP A 31 24.90 -17.15 5.93
C ASP A 31 23.89 -16.29 5.14
N PRO A 32 23.64 -16.62 3.86
CA PRO A 32 22.79 -15.83 2.96
C PRO A 32 21.33 -15.80 3.41
N PHE A 33 20.86 -16.85 4.10
CA PHE A 33 19.47 -16.95 4.53
C PHE A 33 19.34 -17.67 5.87
N VAL A 34 18.34 -17.24 6.65
CA VAL A 34 17.98 -17.90 7.92
C VAL A 34 16.96 -19.00 7.69
N PHE A 35 15.93 -18.68 6.89
CA PHE A 35 14.87 -19.61 6.55
C PHE A 35 14.60 -19.53 5.04
N ASN A 36 14.70 -20.65 4.32
CA ASN A 36 14.48 -20.68 2.86
C ASN A 36 13.69 -21.94 2.47
N ILE A 37 12.45 -21.72 2.02
CA ILE A 37 11.63 -22.70 1.32
C ILE A 37 11.91 -22.54 -0.17
N PHE A 38 12.31 -23.62 -0.83
CA PHE A 38 12.68 -23.60 -2.25
C PHE A 38 12.04 -24.78 -2.97
N ASN A 39 11.48 -24.55 -4.16
CA ASN A 39 10.87 -25.59 -5.01
C ASN A 39 9.94 -26.53 -4.24
N SER A 40 9.09 -25.96 -3.39
CA SER A 40 8.28 -26.70 -2.43
C SER A 40 6.83 -26.25 -2.47
N SER A 41 5.93 -27.07 -1.92
CA SER A 41 4.50 -26.74 -1.92
C SER A 41 3.74 -27.20 -0.69
N ASN A 42 2.66 -26.47 -0.40
CA ASN A 42 1.73 -26.73 0.70
C ASN A 42 2.44 -26.69 2.07
N ILE A 43 3.05 -25.54 2.37
CA ILE A 43 3.82 -25.32 3.60
C ILE A 43 3.27 -24.12 4.36
N LEU A 44 3.00 -24.33 5.65
CA LEU A 44 2.57 -23.29 6.58
C LEU A 44 3.69 -23.04 7.59
N VAL A 45 4.23 -21.83 7.61
CA VAL A 45 5.22 -21.39 8.60
C VAL A 45 4.59 -20.29 9.43
N VAL A 46 4.25 -20.63 10.67
CA VAL A 46 3.42 -19.80 11.55
C VAL A 46 4.15 -19.61 12.86
N GLY A 47 4.49 -18.37 13.17
CA GLY A 47 5.14 -17.98 14.40
C GLY A 47 4.25 -18.10 15.65
N PRO A 48 4.70 -17.55 16.79
CA PRO A 48 5.64 -16.44 16.89
C PRO A 48 7.11 -16.88 16.73
N PHE A 49 7.79 -16.31 15.74
CA PHE A 49 9.23 -16.49 15.53
C PHE A 49 9.95 -15.16 15.56
N ILE A 50 11.15 -15.12 16.14
CA ILE A 50 12.12 -14.05 15.88
C ILE A 50 13.09 -14.57 14.83
N VAL A 51 13.29 -13.84 13.74
CA VAL A 51 14.20 -14.21 12.66
C VAL A 51 15.14 -13.05 12.39
N ARG A 52 16.47 -13.27 12.34
CA ARG A 52 17.41 -12.15 12.18
C ARG A 52 18.72 -12.53 11.51
N SER A 53 19.42 -11.51 11.02
CA SER A 53 20.83 -11.56 10.60
C SER A 53 21.11 -12.29 9.28
N GLY A 54 20.12 -12.46 8.40
CA GLY A 54 20.35 -12.97 7.03
C GLY A 54 21.13 -11.97 6.16
N THR A 55 22.18 -12.42 5.46
CA THR A 55 23.05 -11.53 4.67
C THR A 55 22.55 -11.25 3.25
N TYR A 56 21.69 -12.12 2.71
CA TYR A 56 21.04 -11.93 1.42
C TYR A 56 19.54 -11.72 1.61
N TYR A 57 18.78 -12.73 2.03
CA TYR A 57 17.40 -12.57 2.51
C TYR A 57 17.16 -13.34 3.81
N THR A 58 16.38 -12.80 4.74
CA THR A 58 16.20 -13.43 6.06
C THR A 58 15.22 -14.60 6.00
N VAL A 59 14.07 -14.40 5.39
CA VAL A 59 13.06 -15.44 5.11
C VAL A 59 12.79 -15.49 3.60
N GLY A 60 12.74 -16.68 3.03
CA GLY A 60 12.47 -16.89 1.61
C GLY A 60 11.46 -18.00 1.36
N ALA A 61 10.56 -17.78 0.40
CA ALA A 61 9.76 -18.84 -0.24
C ALA A 61 9.85 -18.68 -1.76
N ARG A 62 10.82 -19.37 -2.37
CA ARG A 62 11.19 -19.17 -3.77
C ARG A 62 10.75 -20.34 -4.64
N ASN A 63 10.24 -20.02 -5.82
CA ASN A 63 9.63 -20.96 -6.76
C ASN A 63 8.73 -21.99 -6.04
N SER A 64 7.85 -21.51 -5.18
CA SER A 64 7.04 -22.35 -4.28
C SER A 64 5.55 -22.11 -4.48
N THR A 65 4.72 -23.10 -4.14
CA THR A 65 3.25 -22.99 -4.33
C THR A 65 2.50 -23.24 -3.02
N ASN A 66 1.46 -22.46 -2.73
CA ASN A 66 0.65 -22.62 -1.51
C ASN A 66 1.52 -22.52 -0.23
N VAL A 67 2.20 -21.39 -0.06
CA VAL A 67 3.06 -21.13 1.10
C VAL A 67 2.47 -20.01 1.95
N THR A 68 2.40 -20.22 3.27
CA THR A 68 2.06 -19.16 4.23
C THR A 68 3.27 -18.85 5.12
N LEU A 69 3.62 -17.57 5.19
CA LEU A 69 4.65 -17.00 6.07
C LEU A 69 3.98 -16.00 7.00
N SER A 70 3.84 -16.31 8.29
CA SER A 70 3.06 -15.46 9.18
C SER A 70 3.53 -15.39 10.63
N ASN A 71 3.23 -14.26 11.26
CA ASN A 71 3.50 -13.99 12.68
C ASN A 71 5.00 -14.02 13.04
N PHE A 72 5.85 -13.47 12.17
CA PHE A 72 7.28 -13.32 12.42
C PHE A 72 7.62 -11.92 12.94
N LYS A 73 8.68 -11.82 13.73
CA LYS A 73 9.40 -10.58 14.03
C LYS A 73 10.78 -10.66 13.40
N ILE A 74 11.03 -9.86 12.38
CA ILE A 74 12.23 -9.90 11.57
C ILE A 74 13.09 -8.67 11.86
N TYR A 75 14.37 -8.87 12.12
CA TYR A 75 15.29 -7.78 12.46
C TYR A 75 16.61 -7.88 11.69
N ASN A 76 17.22 -6.72 11.42
CA ASN A 76 18.60 -6.60 10.95
C ASN A 76 18.88 -7.41 9.67
N SER A 77 17.97 -7.35 8.70
CA SER A 77 18.15 -8.00 7.40
C SER A 77 19.14 -7.19 6.57
N THR A 78 20.19 -7.83 6.04
CA THR A 78 21.20 -7.09 5.26
C THR A 78 20.63 -6.60 3.93
N ARG A 79 19.86 -7.44 3.23
CA ARG A 79 19.03 -7.01 2.10
C ARG A 79 17.55 -7.26 2.43
N TRP A 80 16.95 -8.32 1.90
CA TRP A 80 15.53 -8.58 2.09
C TRP A 80 15.23 -9.22 3.45
N ALA A 81 14.17 -8.75 4.11
CA ALA A 81 13.57 -9.46 5.22
C ALA A 81 12.76 -10.65 4.71
N ILE A 82 11.93 -10.46 3.68
CA ILE A 82 11.13 -11.52 3.05
C ILE A 82 11.25 -11.43 1.52
N LEU A 83 11.65 -12.54 0.88
CA LEU A 83 11.62 -12.68 -0.58
C LEU A 83 10.73 -13.85 -1.00
N VAL A 84 9.75 -13.59 -1.85
CA VAL A 84 8.82 -14.63 -2.34
C VAL A 84 8.81 -14.73 -3.86
N SER A 85 8.71 -15.96 -4.37
CA SER A 85 8.37 -16.24 -5.77
C SER A 85 7.64 -17.56 -5.92
N GLY A 86 6.72 -17.63 -6.87
CA GLY A 86 5.86 -18.78 -7.08
C GLY A 86 4.38 -18.41 -7.14
N LEU A 87 3.53 -19.29 -6.63
CA LEU A 87 2.08 -19.22 -6.78
C LEU A 87 1.38 -19.32 -5.42
N HIS A 88 0.32 -18.53 -5.19
CA HIS A 88 -0.52 -18.65 -3.99
C HIS A 88 0.30 -18.53 -2.69
N ILE A 89 1.02 -17.42 -2.53
CA ILE A 89 1.85 -17.17 -1.35
C ILE A 89 1.20 -16.09 -0.48
N LEU A 90 1.00 -16.40 0.79
CA LEU A 90 0.49 -15.47 1.80
C LEU A 90 1.63 -15.05 2.74
N VAL A 91 1.94 -13.76 2.77
CA VAL A 91 2.84 -13.13 3.74
C VAL A 91 1.97 -12.25 4.64
N SER A 92 1.75 -12.65 5.89
CA SER A 92 0.80 -11.93 6.75
C SER A 92 1.17 -11.79 8.22
N HIS A 93 0.73 -10.70 8.84
CA HIS A 93 0.92 -10.45 10.27
C HIS A 93 2.40 -10.53 10.70
N ASN A 94 3.32 -10.16 9.82
CA ASN A 94 4.75 -10.08 10.14
C ASN A 94 5.12 -8.65 10.52
N TYR A 95 6.08 -8.52 11.42
CA TYR A 95 6.75 -7.27 11.75
C TYR A 95 8.19 -7.33 11.24
N ALA A 96 8.65 -6.32 10.53
CA ALA A 96 10.04 -6.16 10.14
C ALA A 96 10.58 -4.78 10.51
N GLU A 97 11.75 -4.75 11.12
CA GLU A 97 12.47 -3.54 11.49
C GLU A 97 13.93 -3.63 11.07
N ASP A 98 14.51 -2.49 10.68
CA ASP A 98 15.92 -2.40 10.27
C ASP A 98 16.23 -3.38 9.12
N CYS A 99 15.42 -3.30 8.06
CA CYS A 99 15.66 -4.04 6.81
C CYS A 99 16.67 -3.29 5.94
N VAL A 100 17.26 -4.00 4.98
CA VAL A 100 18.15 -3.43 3.95
C VAL A 100 19.36 -2.74 4.57
N MET A 101 19.93 -3.31 5.63
CA MET A 101 21.05 -2.73 6.38
C MET A 101 22.31 -2.51 5.53
N LEU A 102 22.42 -3.10 4.34
CA LEU A 102 23.50 -2.77 3.40
C LEU A 102 23.47 -1.28 3.00
N ASN A 103 22.29 -0.65 3.02
CA ASN A 103 22.07 0.76 2.73
C ASN A 103 22.06 1.65 3.98
N SER A 104 22.33 1.10 5.17
CA SER A 104 22.27 1.86 6.44
C SER A 104 23.05 3.17 6.36
N ASN A 105 22.46 4.27 6.85
CA ASN A 105 22.99 5.63 6.73
C ASN A 105 23.19 6.07 5.27
N CYS A 106 22.36 5.57 4.36
CA CYS A 106 22.35 5.90 2.93
C CYS A 106 23.72 5.69 2.25
N ARG A 107 24.50 4.73 2.76
CA ARG A 107 25.88 4.46 2.30
C ARG A 107 25.95 3.77 0.94
N SER A 108 24.82 3.29 0.43
CA SER A 108 24.72 2.59 -0.84
C SER A 108 23.47 3.06 -1.57
N THR A 109 23.56 3.09 -2.90
CA THR A 109 22.48 3.44 -3.83
C THR A 109 21.75 2.20 -4.36
N SER A 110 21.87 1.06 -3.68
CA SER A 110 21.21 -0.18 -4.09
C SER A 110 19.70 -0.09 -3.91
N TRP A 111 18.95 -0.42 -4.95
CA TRP A 111 17.50 -0.59 -4.94
C TRP A 111 17.15 -1.97 -4.38
N THR A 112 17.26 -2.10 -3.06
CA THR A 112 16.97 -3.34 -2.33
C THR A 112 15.82 -3.11 -1.37
N GLN A 113 15.09 -4.17 -1.05
CA GLN A 113 13.75 -4.05 -0.51
C GLN A 113 13.60 -4.83 0.77
N CYS A 114 12.75 -4.39 1.69
CA CYS A 114 12.47 -5.17 2.88
C CYS A 114 11.68 -6.43 2.49
N TYR A 115 10.50 -6.27 1.88
CA TYR A 115 9.70 -7.37 1.33
C TYR A 115 9.65 -7.28 -0.19
N ALA A 116 9.80 -8.39 -0.90
CA ALA A 116 9.75 -8.39 -2.35
C ALA A 116 9.12 -9.65 -2.93
N THR A 117 8.47 -9.50 -4.08
CA THR A 117 8.26 -10.60 -5.02
C THR A 117 9.42 -10.71 -6.00
N SER A 118 9.51 -11.83 -6.70
CA SER A 118 10.37 -11.98 -7.88
C SER A 118 9.72 -12.94 -8.87
N ALA A 119 10.22 -13.00 -10.11
CA ALA A 119 9.75 -13.98 -11.09
C ALA A 119 10.05 -15.42 -10.65
N ILE A 120 9.25 -16.37 -11.12
CA ILE A 120 9.58 -17.81 -11.09
C ILE A 120 10.79 -18.07 -12.00
N ASN A 121 10.81 -17.41 -13.17
CA ASN A 121 11.95 -17.35 -14.07
C ASN A 121 12.03 -15.94 -14.66
N SER A 122 13.14 -15.23 -14.48
CA SER A 122 13.30 -13.86 -14.95
C SER A 122 13.79 -13.74 -16.41
N TYR A 123 14.44 -14.77 -16.95
CA TYR A 123 14.93 -14.79 -18.33
C TYR A 123 13.81 -14.99 -19.35
N VAL A 124 12.87 -15.86 -18.99
CA VAL A 124 11.58 -16.00 -19.67
C VAL A 124 10.57 -15.62 -18.60
N PRO A 125 10.09 -14.37 -18.54
CA PRO A 125 9.36 -13.81 -17.39
C PRO A 125 8.09 -14.62 -17.11
N ILE A 126 8.26 -15.67 -16.32
CA ILE A 126 7.19 -16.42 -15.69
C ILE A 126 6.95 -15.68 -14.39
N LEU A 127 5.94 -14.80 -14.42
CA LEU A 127 5.59 -13.98 -13.28
C LEU A 127 5.14 -14.87 -12.12
N SER A 128 5.51 -14.47 -10.91
CA SER A 128 4.83 -15.01 -9.72
C SER A 128 3.37 -14.58 -9.72
N GLN A 129 2.48 -15.40 -9.14
CA GLN A 129 1.05 -15.11 -9.19
C GLN A 129 0.32 -15.34 -7.87
N ASN A 130 -0.75 -14.59 -7.64
CA ASN A 130 -1.64 -14.76 -6.49
C ASN A 130 -0.88 -14.63 -5.17
N ILE A 131 -0.08 -13.57 -5.04
CA ILE A 131 0.67 -13.26 -3.82
C ILE A 131 -0.12 -12.25 -3.00
N THR A 132 -0.18 -12.45 -1.69
CA THR A 132 -0.86 -11.52 -0.77
C THR A 132 0.09 -11.09 0.34
N PHE A 133 0.27 -9.78 0.49
CA PHE A 133 0.89 -9.14 1.65
C PHE A 133 -0.22 -8.53 2.51
N LEU A 134 -0.53 -9.16 3.64
CA LEU A 134 -1.69 -8.80 4.48
C LEU A 134 -1.29 -8.45 5.91
N ASN A 135 -1.70 -7.27 6.38
CA ASN A 135 -1.55 -6.86 7.78
C ASN A 135 -0.11 -6.97 8.32
N ASN A 136 0.90 -6.71 7.48
CA ASN A 136 2.28 -6.66 7.93
C ASN A 136 2.64 -5.24 8.40
N GLU A 137 3.68 -5.15 9.20
CA GLU A 137 4.26 -3.91 9.67
C GLU A 137 5.73 -3.85 9.26
N ILE A 138 6.14 -2.76 8.60
CA ILE A 138 7.54 -2.49 8.24
C ILE A 138 7.90 -1.12 8.79
N THR A 139 8.99 -1.05 9.55
CA THR A 139 9.52 0.20 10.09
C THR A 139 11.02 0.33 9.85
N LYS A 140 11.51 1.54 9.59
CA LYS A 140 12.96 1.85 9.48
C LYS A 140 13.70 0.98 8.45
N SER A 141 13.19 0.92 7.22
CA SER A 141 13.90 0.25 6.12
C SER A 141 14.81 1.25 5.40
N TRP A 142 16.08 0.88 5.21
CA TRP A 142 17.07 1.67 4.44
C TRP A 142 17.00 1.42 2.92
N GLY A 143 15.99 0.69 2.50
CA GLY A 143 15.62 0.49 1.11
C GLY A 143 14.09 0.43 1.01
N GLU A 144 13.57 -0.02 -0.11
CA GLU A 144 12.13 0.00 -0.37
C GLU A 144 11.36 -0.90 0.61
N GLY A 145 10.07 -0.64 0.79
CA GLY A 145 9.25 -1.35 1.77
C GLY A 145 8.74 -2.67 1.24
N ILE A 146 7.68 -2.62 0.42
CA ILE A 146 7.09 -3.78 -0.25
C ILE A 146 7.19 -3.59 -1.76
N ASP A 147 7.91 -4.51 -2.41
CA ASP A 147 8.11 -4.50 -3.85
C ASP A 147 7.34 -5.62 -4.54
N ILE A 148 6.52 -5.21 -5.50
CA ILE A 148 5.84 -6.10 -6.43
C ILE A 148 6.61 -6.08 -7.75
N ILE A 149 7.62 -6.94 -7.81
CA ILE A 149 8.50 -7.14 -8.95
C ILE A 149 8.14 -8.42 -9.68
N LEU A 150 7.93 -8.32 -10.99
CA LEU A 150 7.67 -9.45 -11.90
C LEU A 150 6.60 -10.42 -11.36
N ALA A 151 5.47 -9.85 -10.93
CA ALA A 151 4.36 -10.60 -10.37
C ALA A 151 3.02 -10.17 -10.98
N SER A 152 2.01 -11.03 -10.79
CA SER A 152 0.65 -10.76 -11.20
C SER A 152 -0.39 -11.20 -10.18
N ASN A 153 -1.54 -10.53 -10.16
CA ASN A 153 -2.62 -10.81 -9.21
C ASN A 153 -2.13 -10.69 -7.77
N VAL A 154 -1.48 -9.56 -7.45
CA VAL A 154 -0.90 -9.31 -6.13
C VAL A 154 -1.82 -8.41 -5.32
N LEU A 155 -2.07 -8.78 -4.06
CA LEU A 155 -2.82 -7.99 -3.10
C LEU A 155 -1.90 -7.49 -1.98
N VAL A 156 -1.85 -6.18 -1.78
CA VAL A 156 -1.17 -5.53 -0.66
C VAL A 156 -2.22 -4.83 0.19
N LYS A 157 -2.61 -5.44 1.31
CA LYS A 157 -3.74 -5.00 2.12
C LYS A 157 -3.42 -4.82 3.60
N GLY A 158 -3.89 -3.71 4.17
CA GLY A 158 -3.89 -3.51 5.62
C GLY A 158 -2.50 -3.39 6.26
N ASN A 159 -1.45 -3.16 5.45
CA ASN A 159 -0.08 -3.06 5.97
C ASN A 159 0.16 -1.67 6.56
N VAL A 160 1.05 -1.61 7.55
CA VAL A 160 1.55 -0.37 8.15
C VAL A 160 3.03 -0.22 7.78
N ILE A 161 3.38 0.81 7.01
CA ILE A 161 4.75 1.04 6.54
C ILE A 161 5.17 2.44 6.99
N THR A 162 6.21 2.49 7.83
CA THR A 162 6.67 3.72 8.48
C THR A 162 8.16 3.92 8.30
N ASP A 163 8.58 5.15 7.94
CA ASP A 163 9.99 5.53 7.83
C ASP A 163 10.80 4.56 6.95
N VAL A 164 10.37 4.45 5.71
CA VAL A 164 10.96 3.59 4.68
C VAL A 164 11.41 4.48 3.52
N PHE A 165 12.63 4.25 3.02
CA PHE A 165 13.25 5.05 1.97
C PHE A 165 13.84 4.18 0.87
N PRO A 166 13.67 4.48 -0.43
CA PRO A 166 12.99 5.67 -1.00
C PRO A 166 11.50 5.51 -1.26
N VAL A 167 11.02 4.27 -1.39
CA VAL A 167 9.64 3.96 -1.76
C VAL A 167 9.02 3.00 -0.74
N GLN A 168 7.84 3.33 -0.22
CA GLN A 168 7.18 2.43 0.74
C GLN A 168 6.55 1.22 0.06
N ILE A 169 5.88 1.41 -1.08
CA ILE A 169 5.40 0.32 -1.93
C ILE A 169 5.79 0.60 -3.39
N TYR A 170 6.56 -0.28 -4.02
CA TYR A 170 6.94 -0.16 -5.42
C TYR A 170 6.33 -1.27 -6.27
N VAL A 171 5.74 -0.92 -7.41
CA VAL A 171 5.24 -1.89 -8.39
C VAL A 171 6.07 -1.77 -9.65
N ASP A 172 6.90 -2.76 -9.95
CA ASP A 172 7.69 -2.77 -11.18
C ASP A 172 7.46 -4.03 -12.01
N ASN A 173 7.30 -3.79 -13.31
CA ASN A 173 7.13 -4.81 -14.33
C ASN A 173 6.11 -5.90 -13.95
N SER A 174 4.98 -5.45 -13.40
CA SER A 174 3.95 -6.29 -12.76
C SER A 174 2.55 -5.87 -13.18
N LYS A 175 1.56 -6.76 -13.09
CA LYS A 175 0.19 -6.46 -13.56
C LYS A 175 -0.89 -7.04 -12.68
N ASN A 176 -2.07 -6.43 -12.65
CA ASN A 176 -3.16 -6.85 -11.77
C ASN A 176 -2.76 -6.77 -10.29
N VAL A 177 -2.36 -5.57 -9.86
CA VAL A 177 -1.95 -5.31 -8.47
C VAL A 177 -3.01 -4.48 -7.78
N VAL A 178 -3.37 -4.85 -6.56
CA VAL A 178 -4.31 -4.12 -5.70
C VAL A 178 -3.59 -3.72 -4.43
N ILE A 179 -3.52 -2.42 -4.17
CA ILE A 179 -2.95 -1.82 -2.97
C ILE A 179 -4.09 -1.14 -2.23
N GLU A 180 -4.60 -1.76 -1.17
CA GLU A 180 -5.78 -1.27 -0.45
C GLU A 180 -5.66 -1.21 1.07
N GLY A 181 -6.22 -0.16 1.68
CA GLY A 181 -6.35 -0.11 3.13
C GLY A 181 -5.02 -0.03 3.90
N ASN A 182 -3.93 0.40 3.27
CA ASN A 182 -2.62 0.49 3.92
C ASN A 182 -2.45 1.85 4.63
N VAL A 183 -1.62 1.86 5.67
CA VAL A 183 -1.17 3.07 6.39
C VAL A 183 0.30 3.30 6.05
N LEU A 184 0.57 4.43 5.39
CA LEU A 184 1.85 4.77 4.78
C LEU A 184 2.34 6.08 5.39
N ARG A 185 3.39 6.03 6.21
CA ARG A 185 3.84 7.19 7.01
C ARG A 185 5.32 7.48 6.84
N ASP A 186 5.64 8.73 6.60
CA ASP A 186 7.01 9.24 6.71
C ASP A 186 7.05 10.27 7.83
N THR A 187 7.61 9.85 8.97
CA THR A 187 7.65 10.61 10.22
C THR A 187 9.02 11.27 10.44
N HIS A 188 10.05 10.74 9.77
CA HIS A 188 11.42 11.22 9.81
C HIS A 188 11.97 11.41 8.38
N ARG A 189 11.65 12.56 7.76
CA ARG A 189 12.16 12.94 6.43
C ARG A 189 13.69 13.00 6.31
N GLU A 190 14.40 12.93 7.44
CA GLU A 190 15.85 12.96 7.53
C GLU A 190 16.51 11.59 7.44
N PHE A 191 15.74 10.49 7.33
CA PHE A 191 16.29 9.13 7.27
C PHE A 191 17.41 9.00 6.23
N CYS A 192 17.23 9.66 5.08
CA CYS A 192 18.26 9.95 4.10
C CYS A 192 18.22 11.42 3.66
N SER A 193 18.79 12.32 4.47
CA SER A 193 18.75 13.78 4.27
C SER A 193 19.26 14.28 2.91
N ASN A 194 20.18 13.54 2.28
CA ASN A 194 20.75 13.91 0.98
C ASN A 194 19.88 13.47 -0.21
N HIS A 195 18.81 12.73 0.04
CA HIS A 195 17.90 12.24 -0.98
C HIS A 195 16.58 13.00 -0.96
N THR A 196 15.95 13.06 -2.12
CA THR A 196 14.72 13.82 -2.31
C THR A 196 13.55 12.94 -2.74
N GLU A 197 13.77 11.65 -2.93
CA GLU A 197 12.84 10.72 -3.54
C GLU A 197 12.12 9.91 -2.46
N TYR A 198 11.13 10.54 -1.80
CA TYR A 198 10.29 9.87 -0.80
C TYR A 198 8.90 9.65 -1.38
N HIS A 199 8.62 8.43 -1.81
CA HIS A 199 7.35 8.04 -2.42
C HIS A 199 6.56 7.11 -1.49
N ALA A 200 5.28 7.39 -1.28
CA ALA A 200 4.43 6.41 -0.60
C ALA A 200 4.22 5.19 -1.51
N ILE A 201 3.84 5.43 -2.76
CA ILE A 201 3.68 4.39 -3.77
C ILE A 201 4.32 4.85 -5.07
N ALA A 202 5.11 3.99 -5.70
CA ALA A 202 5.62 4.24 -7.03
C ALA A 202 5.27 3.10 -7.99
N ILE A 203 5.07 3.46 -9.26
CA ILE A 203 4.81 2.54 -10.36
C ILE A 203 5.97 2.65 -11.34
N GLY A 204 6.67 1.55 -11.55
CA GLY A 204 7.85 1.37 -12.37
C GLY A 204 7.55 0.68 -13.70
N ASN A 205 8.28 1.07 -14.73
CA ASN A 205 8.56 0.20 -15.86
C ASN A 205 10.04 0.24 -16.20
N GLU A 206 10.80 -0.60 -15.52
CA GLU A 206 12.24 -0.65 -15.67
C GLU A 206 12.69 -1.51 -16.85
N SER A 207 13.91 -1.22 -17.34
CA SER A 207 14.51 -1.86 -18.52
C SER A 207 15.18 -3.21 -18.21
N TRP A 208 15.15 -3.65 -16.95
CA TRP A 208 15.37 -5.03 -16.53
C TRP A 208 13.98 -5.63 -16.29
N PRO A 209 13.63 -6.85 -16.74
CA PRO A 209 14.42 -8.03 -17.13
C PRO A 209 14.66 -8.14 -18.65
N PRO A 210 15.31 -9.21 -19.16
CA PRO A 210 15.58 -9.37 -20.60
C PRO A 210 14.36 -9.27 -21.52
N LYS A 211 13.19 -9.72 -21.04
CA LYS A 211 11.91 -9.55 -21.74
C LYS A 211 11.01 -8.64 -20.91
N LEU A 212 10.81 -7.43 -21.42
CA LEU A 212 10.09 -6.39 -20.71
C LEU A 212 8.61 -6.75 -20.48
N VAL A 213 8.08 -6.30 -19.36
CA VAL A 213 6.69 -6.49 -18.94
C VAL A 213 6.13 -5.13 -18.56
N SER A 214 5.06 -4.70 -19.21
CA SER A 214 4.42 -3.42 -18.89
C SER A 214 3.66 -3.49 -17.57
N THR A 215 3.61 -2.36 -16.85
CA THR A 215 2.99 -2.27 -15.53
C THR A 215 1.60 -1.69 -15.68
N VAL A 216 0.60 -2.58 -15.69
CA VAL A 216 -0.78 -2.26 -16.10
C VAL A 216 -1.80 -2.88 -15.18
N ASN A 217 -3.01 -2.30 -15.19
CA ASN A 217 -4.12 -2.71 -14.33
C ASN A 217 -3.73 -2.71 -12.84
N ILE A 218 -3.52 -1.49 -12.33
CA ILE A 218 -3.10 -1.24 -10.95
C ILE A 218 -4.23 -0.52 -10.24
N THR A 219 -4.71 -1.06 -9.12
CA THR A 219 -5.70 -0.39 -8.26
C THR A 219 -5.07 0.03 -6.95
N ILE A 220 -5.17 1.32 -6.61
CA ILE A 220 -4.68 1.91 -5.37
C ILE A 220 -5.86 2.60 -4.70
N LYS A 221 -6.39 2.03 -3.60
CA LYS A 221 -7.58 2.59 -2.95
C LYS A 221 -7.62 2.51 -1.44
N ASN A 222 -8.39 3.40 -0.82
CA ASN A 222 -8.60 3.41 0.63
C ASN A 222 -7.30 3.46 1.45
N ASN A 223 -6.19 4.00 0.93
CA ASN A 223 -4.95 4.11 1.70
C ASN A 223 -4.91 5.43 2.47
N PHE A 224 -4.29 5.41 3.65
CA PHE A 224 -3.92 6.61 4.40
C PHE A 224 -2.43 6.88 4.22
N ILE A 225 -2.10 8.01 3.60
CA ILE A 225 -0.72 8.41 3.29
C ILE A 225 -0.42 9.70 4.04
N TRP A 226 0.59 9.69 4.90
CA TRP A 226 0.93 10.82 5.76
C TRP A 226 2.41 11.18 5.64
N GLY A 227 2.69 12.47 5.44
CA GLY A 227 4.03 13.05 5.59
C GLY A 227 5.01 12.80 4.45
N THR A 228 4.71 11.92 3.50
CA THR A 228 5.59 11.62 2.37
C THR A 228 5.78 12.84 1.44
N ARG A 229 6.84 12.84 0.64
CA ARG A 229 7.05 13.89 -0.38
C ARG A 229 6.10 13.71 -1.55
N PHE A 230 6.11 12.52 -2.15
CA PHE A 230 5.19 12.16 -3.21
C PHE A 230 4.19 11.13 -2.69
N GLY A 231 2.93 11.30 -3.07
CA GLY A 231 1.89 10.30 -2.79
C GLY A 231 2.08 9.09 -3.68
N ILE A 232 1.58 9.17 -4.90
CA ILE A 232 1.69 8.13 -5.92
C ILE A 232 2.40 8.69 -7.15
N ALA A 233 3.47 8.03 -7.57
CA ALA A 233 4.28 8.46 -8.72
C ALA A 233 4.41 7.37 -9.78
N TYR A 234 4.75 7.78 -11.01
CA TYR A 234 5.11 6.87 -12.09
C TYR A 234 6.46 7.24 -12.70
N TRP A 235 7.27 6.21 -12.96
CA TRP A 235 8.50 6.30 -13.71
C TRP A 235 8.67 5.07 -14.59
N GLY A 236 8.93 5.30 -15.87
CA GLY A 236 9.10 4.23 -16.83
C GLY A 236 10.12 4.63 -17.88
N THR A 237 11.15 3.80 -18.02
CA THR A 237 12.28 4.04 -18.93
C THR A 237 12.48 2.91 -19.92
N SER A 238 11.79 1.77 -19.73
CA SER A 238 11.87 0.65 -20.64
C SER A 238 11.24 0.95 -22.00
N ALA A 239 11.68 0.24 -23.05
CA ALA A 239 11.08 0.34 -24.38
C ALA A 239 9.59 -0.07 -24.41
N SER A 240 9.11 -0.74 -23.36
CA SER A 240 7.71 -1.13 -23.17
C SER A 240 6.97 -0.27 -22.13
N ALA A 241 7.59 0.82 -21.67
CA ALA A 241 7.07 1.61 -20.57
C ALA A 241 5.85 2.42 -20.99
N TYR A 242 4.71 2.02 -20.43
CA TYR A 242 3.45 2.75 -20.38
C TYR A 242 2.65 2.21 -19.19
N TYR A 243 1.69 2.99 -18.72
CA TYR A 243 0.71 2.57 -17.73
C TYR A 243 -0.68 2.64 -18.34
N SER A 244 -1.53 1.66 -18.08
CA SER A 244 -2.94 1.68 -18.46
C SER A 244 -3.78 1.03 -17.37
N ASP A 245 -5.07 1.40 -17.34
CA ASP A 245 -6.03 0.85 -16.39
C ASP A 245 -5.58 1.08 -14.93
N VAL A 246 -4.92 2.21 -14.66
CA VAL A 246 -4.50 2.61 -13.32
C VAL A 246 -5.65 3.32 -12.63
N THR A 247 -6.16 2.75 -11.54
CA THR A 247 -7.25 3.33 -10.76
C THR A 247 -6.75 3.75 -9.38
N ILE A 248 -6.69 5.06 -9.15
CA ILE A 248 -6.31 5.66 -7.88
C ILE A 248 -7.55 6.34 -7.29
N SER A 249 -8.10 5.78 -6.22
CA SER A 249 -9.36 6.28 -5.68
C SER A 249 -9.49 6.20 -4.17
N HIS A 250 -10.26 7.10 -3.58
CA HIS A 250 -10.60 7.02 -2.15
C HIS A 250 -9.37 6.98 -1.24
N ASN A 251 -8.25 7.62 -1.60
CA ASN A 251 -7.10 7.72 -0.71
C ASN A 251 -7.15 9.06 0.04
N THR A 252 -6.59 9.08 1.25
CA THR A 252 -6.36 10.32 2.01
C THR A 252 -4.86 10.57 2.05
N PHE A 253 -4.44 11.62 1.36
CA PHE A 253 -3.08 12.13 1.35
C PHE A 253 -3.02 13.31 2.31
N PHE A 254 -2.21 13.21 3.35
CA PHE A 254 -2.11 14.24 4.37
C PHE A 254 -0.67 14.69 4.59
N ASN A 255 -0.47 15.99 4.75
CA ASN A 255 0.85 16.58 5.00
C ASN A 255 1.89 16.26 3.90
N ILE A 256 1.44 16.12 2.64
CA ILE A 256 2.34 15.82 1.51
C ILE A 256 3.19 17.06 1.20
N SER A 257 4.50 16.92 1.05
CA SER A 257 5.39 18.06 0.74
C SER A 257 5.61 18.33 -0.75
N SER A 258 5.16 17.43 -1.63
CA SER A 258 5.09 17.63 -3.08
C SER A 258 3.71 17.23 -3.65
N SER A 259 3.67 16.51 -4.76
CA SER A 259 2.42 16.07 -5.41
C SER A 259 1.90 14.75 -4.84
N ALA A 260 0.59 14.69 -4.58
CA ALA A 260 -0.13 13.46 -4.26
C ALA A 260 -0.23 12.53 -5.48
N LEU A 261 -0.32 13.10 -6.70
CA LEU A 261 -0.24 12.38 -7.96
C LEU A 261 0.92 12.95 -8.80
N ALA A 262 1.92 12.14 -9.13
CA ALA A 262 3.13 12.55 -9.84
C ALA A 262 3.41 11.67 -11.06
N PHE A 263 2.57 11.79 -12.10
CA PHE A 263 2.70 11.06 -13.36
C PHE A 263 3.29 11.97 -14.45
N GLN A 264 4.41 12.61 -14.14
CA GLN A 264 5.04 13.63 -14.98
C GLN A 264 5.83 13.05 -16.16
N ASN A 265 6.31 11.81 -16.02
CA ASN A 265 7.07 11.15 -17.05
C ASN A 265 6.15 10.75 -18.21
N SER A 266 6.52 11.15 -19.43
CA SER A 266 5.81 10.69 -20.62
C SER A 266 6.04 9.19 -20.81
N CYS A 267 5.02 8.47 -21.28
CA CYS A 267 5.20 7.06 -21.65
C CYS A 267 6.21 6.96 -22.80
N VAL A 268 7.03 5.90 -22.79
CA VAL A 268 7.90 5.59 -23.92
C VAL A 268 7.05 5.07 -25.08
N VAL A 269 6.08 4.20 -24.79
CA VAL A 269 5.11 3.72 -25.79
C VAL A 269 3.94 4.70 -25.87
N LYS A 270 3.91 5.51 -26.95
CA LYS A 270 2.89 6.54 -27.15
C LYS A 270 1.50 5.95 -27.42
N GLY A 271 0.47 6.64 -26.92
CA GLY A 271 -0.94 6.29 -27.16
C GLY A 271 -1.42 5.02 -26.45
N LYS A 272 -0.62 4.46 -25.53
CA LYS A 272 -1.00 3.28 -24.72
C LYS A 272 -1.48 3.63 -23.31
N SER A 273 -1.29 4.87 -22.88
CA SER A 273 -1.85 5.34 -21.61
C SER A 273 -3.33 5.64 -21.74
N VAL A 274 -4.17 4.71 -21.25
CA VAL A 274 -5.62 4.78 -21.37
C VAL A 274 -6.31 4.25 -20.11
N ASN A 275 -7.59 4.63 -19.93
CA ASN A 275 -8.47 4.16 -18.87
C ASN A 275 -7.95 4.40 -17.45
N ASN A 276 -7.14 5.44 -17.25
CA ASN A 276 -6.62 5.77 -15.93
C ASN A 276 -7.62 6.64 -15.16
N GLN A 277 -7.66 6.53 -13.84
CA GLN A 277 -8.60 7.25 -12.98
C GLN A 277 -7.90 7.82 -11.75
N PHE A 278 -8.18 9.09 -11.44
CA PHE A 278 -7.82 9.73 -10.17
C PHE A 278 -9.07 10.39 -9.57
N LYS A 279 -9.76 9.67 -8.69
CA LYS A 279 -11.11 10.04 -8.22
C LYS A 279 -11.31 9.93 -6.73
N ASN A 280 -12.15 10.80 -6.16
CA ASN A 280 -12.60 10.69 -4.76
C ASN A 280 -11.45 10.68 -3.73
N ASN A 281 -10.32 11.33 -4.02
CA ASN A 281 -9.21 11.42 -3.07
C ASN A 281 -9.31 12.71 -2.25
N PHE A 282 -8.88 12.67 -0.99
CA PHE A 282 -8.65 13.85 -0.17
C PHE A 282 -7.15 14.16 -0.15
N ILE A 283 -6.77 15.38 -0.50
CA ILE A 283 -5.37 15.81 -0.58
C ILE A 283 -5.17 17.05 0.28
N TYR A 284 -4.44 16.91 1.38
CA TYR A 284 -3.88 18.03 2.12
C TYR A 284 -2.38 18.13 1.81
N SER A 285 -2.00 19.12 1.01
CA SER A 285 -0.61 19.30 0.57
C SER A 285 -0.03 20.62 1.07
N ASN A 286 1.21 20.56 1.51
CA ASN A 286 2.02 21.74 1.82
C ASN A 286 2.80 22.27 0.61
N TYR A 287 2.68 21.62 -0.53
CA TYR A 287 3.38 22.00 -1.72
C TYR A 287 2.78 23.25 -2.34
N MET A 288 3.64 24.22 -2.68
CA MET A 288 3.25 25.47 -3.32
C MET A 288 3.11 25.36 -4.84
N TRP A 289 3.02 24.14 -5.37
CA TRP A 289 2.83 23.88 -6.79
C TRP A 289 1.69 22.86 -6.98
N ASN A 290 1.66 22.17 -8.11
CA ASN A 290 0.56 21.28 -8.46
C ASN A 290 0.48 20.07 -7.50
N ALA A 291 -0.62 19.96 -6.76
CA ALA A 291 -0.89 18.84 -5.85
C ALA A 291 -1.16 17.51 -6.61
N ALA A 292 -1.53 17.58 -7.88
CA ALA A 292 -1.66 16.45 -8.78
C ALA A 292 -1.15 16.86 -10.16
N ILE A 293 -0.37 16.01 -10.82
CA ILE A 293 0.24 16.27 -12.13
C ILE A 293 0.21 15.00 -12.97
N VAL A 294 -0.20 15.17 -14.22
CA VAL A 294 -0.08 14.19 -15.29
C VAL A 294 0.66 14.84 -16.45
N ASN A 295 1.53 14.09 -17.13
CA ASN A 295 2.18 14.55 -18.36
C ASN A 295 1.13 14.96 -19.40
N SER A 296 1.31 16.12 -20.05
CA SER A 296 0.35 16.65 -21.00
C SER A 296 0.09 15.72 -22.19
N SER A 297 1.08 14.91 -22.63
CA SER A 297 0.88 13.94 -23.72
C SER A 297 0.00 12.75 -23.33
N GLU A 298 -0.16 12.50 -22.04
CA GLU A 298 -0.93 11.37 -21.51
C GLU A 298 -2.25 11.81 -20.85
N ALA A 299 -2.52 13.13 -20.79
CA ALA A 299 -3.65 13.69 -20.04
C ALA A 299 -5.02 13.20 -20.56
N SER A 300 -5.15 12.92 -21.86
CA SER A 300 -6.38 12.36 -22.45
C SER A 300 -6.66 10.92 -22.00
N GLY A 301 -5.65 10.21 -21.50
CA GLY A 301 -5.77 8.86 -20.95
C GLY A 301 -6.26 8.82 -19.50
N TRP A 302 -6.47 9.98 -18.87
CA TRP A 302 -6.90 10.09 -17.47
C TRP A 302 -8.32 10.63 -17.34
N ASN A 303 -9.08 10.03 -16.43
CA ASN A 303 -10.33 10.54 -15.89
C ASN A 303 -10.09 11.03 -14.45
N ILE A 304 -9.99 12.34 -14.30
CA ILE A 304 -9.74 13.04 -13.04
C ILE A 304 -11.01 13.78 -12.65
N SER A 305 -11.54 13.50 -11.44
CA SER A 305 -12.77 14.12 -10.95
C SER A 305 -12.98 13.92 -9.45
N SER A 306 -13.79 14.79 -8.83
CA SER A 306 -14.30 14.62 -7.46
C SER A 306 -13.22 14.43 -6.40
N ASN A 307 -12.06 15.07 -6.57
CA ASN A 307 -11.03 15.11 -5.53
C ASN A 307 -11.20 16.37 -4.68
N VAL A 308 -10.83 16.32 -3.40
CA VAL A 308 -10.78 17.51 -2.56
C VAL A 308 -9.33 17.87 -2.28
N TYR A 309 -8.93 19.07 -2.70
CA TYR A 309 -7.60 19.61 -2.49
C TYR A 309 -7.65 20.68 -1.42
N VAL A 310 -6.79 20.57 -0.41
CA VAL A 310 -6.52 21.60 0.59
C VAL A 310 -5.07 22.04 0.39
N THR A 311 -4.88 23.18 -0.25
CA THR A 311 -3.57 23.70 -0.64
C THR A 311 -3.63 25.23 -0.81
N ASP A 312 -2.51 25.92 -0.60
CA ASP A 312 -2.42 27.36 -0.87
C ASP A 312 -2.18 27.66 -2.36
N TYR A 313 -1.92 26.63 -3.17
CA TYR A 313 -1.67 26.78 -4.59
C TYR A 313 -2.94 26.55 -5.42
N PRO A 314 -3.38 27.54 -6.22
CA PRO A 314 -4.66 27.45 -6.92
C PRO A 314 -4.65 26.55 -8.15
N LYS A 315 -3.47 26.25 -8.75
CA LYS A 315 -3.43 25.38 -9.92
C LYS A 315 -3.35 23.92 -9.47
N VAL A 316 -4.48 23.25 -9.58
CA VAL A 316 -4.57 21.79 -9.53
C VAL A 316 -4.76 21.26 -10.94
N GLN A 317 -4.48 19.98 -11.15
CA GLN A 317 -4.82 19.31 -12.40
C GLN A 317 -6.33 19.47 -12.64
N SER A 318 -6.70 20.10 -13.75
CA SER A 318 -8.11 20.25 -14.13
C SER A 318 -8.77 18.89 -14.27
N ASP A 319 -10.02 18.81 -13.86
CA ASP A 319 -10.84 17.65 -14.15
C ASP A 319 -10.93 17.42 -15.65
N THR A 320 -10.84 16.16 -16.04
CA THR A 320 -10.98 15.72 -17.43
C THR A 320 -12.33 15.06 -17.69
N TRP A 321 -13.16 14.94 -16.66
CA TRP A 321 -14.49 14.35 -16.72
C TRP A 321 -15.41 14.97 -15.66
N ASN A 322 -16.68 15.19 -16.00
CA ASN A 322 -17.62 15.97 -15.19
C ASN A 322 -18.60 15.12 -14.36
N GLY A 323 -18.26 13.88 -14.00
CA GLY A 323 -19.22 13.03 -13.29
C GLY A 323 -20.25 12.37 -14.22
N THR A 324 -20.98 11.37 -13.69
CA THR A 324 -22.17 10.81 -14.37
C THR A 324 -23.36 11.76 -14.29
N ASP A 325 -23.31 12.71 -13.35
CA ASP A 325 -24.34 13.73 -13.13
C ASP A 325 -24.04 15.07 -13.81
N GLY A 326 -22.88 15.17 -14.49
CA GLY A 326 -22.45 16.39 -15.19
C GLY A 326 -21.99 17.54 -14.29
N ASN A 327 -22.03 17.35 -12.95
CA ASN A 327 -21.84 18.43 -11.98
C ASN A 327 -20.76 18.13 -10.93
N THR A 328 -20.28 16.89 -10.82
CA THR A 328 -19.29 16.58 -9.78
C THR A 328 -17.89 16.96 -10.23
N HIS A 329 -17.36 18.01 -9.62
CA HIS A 329 -16.01 18.52 -9.86
C HIS A 329 -15.13 18.38 -8.62
N SER A 330 -13.83 18.33 -8.85
CA SER A 330 -12.85 18.49 -7.79
C SER A 330 -12.99 19.86 -7.13
N ILE A 331 -12.86 19.91 -5.80
CA ILE A 331 -13.02 21.12 -5.00
C ILE A 331 -11.64 21.52 -4.45
N VAL A 332 -11.29 22.80 -4.55
CA VAL A 332 -10.05 23.34 -4.00
C VAL A 332 -10.36 24.30 -2.86
N PHE A 333 -9.81 24.03 -1.68
CA PHE A 333 -9.82 24.88 -0.52
C PHE A 333 -8.42 25.46 -0.29
N LYS A 334 -8.34 26.76 0.01
CA LYS A 334 -7.11 27.33 0.59
C LYS A 334 -6.91 26.77 1.99
N LYS A 335 -5.67 26.63 2.48
CA LYS A 335 -5.45 26.01 3.80
C LYS A 335 -6.14 26.75 4.94
N LYS A 336 -6.15 28.09 4.89
CA LYS A 336 -6.89 28.92 5.85
C LYS A 336 -8.38 28.61 5.92
N ASP A 337 -8.95 28.11 4.81
CA ASP A 337 -10.37 27.80 4.68
C ASP A 337 -10.65 26.30 4.90
N GLY A 338 -9.65 25.44 4.66
CA GLY A 338 -9.69 23.98 4.76
C GLY A 338 -9.11 23.41 6.06
N ASN A 339 -9.49 23.97 7.22
CA ASN A 339 -9.14 23.37 8.51
C ASN A 339 -9.67 21.91 8.58
N PRO A 340 -8.82 20.90 8.92
CA PRO A 340 -9.25 19.50 9.09
C PRO A 340 -10.53 19.32 9.91
N PHE A 341 -10.79 20.17 10.90
CA PHE A 341 -12.00 20.13 11.73
C PHE A 341 -13.30 20.31 10.93
N LYS A 342 -13.28 21.11 9.87
CA LYS A 342 -14.47 21.29 9.00
C LYS A 342 -14.82 20.02 8.26
N PHE A 343 -13.83 19.18 7.96
CA PHE A 343 -14.01 17.94 7.24
C PHE A 343 -14.35 16.77 8.15
N PHE A 344 -13.71 16.68 9.32
CA PHE A 344 -13.74 15.48 10.14
C PHE A 344 -14.36 15.66 11.54
N GLN A 345 -14.66 16.90 11.98
CA GLN A 345 -15.28 17.22 13.27
C GLN A 345 -14.73 16.43 14.48
N ARG A 346 -13.41 16.44 14.67
CA ARG A 346 -12.69 15.74 15.76
C ARG A 346 -12.69 14.20 15.63
N GLY A 347 -12.95 13.68 14.44
CA GLY A 347 -12.90 12.25 14.14
C GLY A 347 -14.13 11.48 14.65
N PHE A 348 -14.09 10.16 14.47
CA PHE A 348 -15.18 9.26 14.84
C PHE A 348 -15.60 9.39 16.32
N PHE A 349 -14.61 9.40 17.22
CA PHE A 349 -14.83 9.47 18.68
C PHE A 349 -14.91 10.90 19.23
N LYS A 350 -14.87 11.92 18.36
CA LYS A 350 -14.90 13.34 18.73
C LYS A 350 -13.82 13.79 19.72
N ASN A 351 -12.69 13.08 19.77
CA ASN A 351 -11.59 13.33 20.70
C ASN A 351 -10.32 13.87 20.00
N CYS A 352 -10.26 13.92 18.67
CA CYS A 352 -9.10 14.46 17.96
C CYS A 352 -9.06 15.99 18.08
N THR A 353 -7.91 16.53 18.50
CA THR A 353 -7.65 17.98 18.51
C THR A 353 -7.11 18.44 17.16
N GLU A 354 -7.03 19.76 16.92
CA GLU A 354 -6.52 20.30 15.65
C GLU A 354 -5.05 19.91 15.44
N ASP A 355 -4.25 20.04 16.49
CA ASP A 355 -2.84 19.68 16.49
C ASP A 355 -2.61 18.19 16.21
N MET A 356 -3.50 17.31 16.67
CA MET A 356 -3.36 15.87 16.46
C MET A 356 -3.31 15.50 14.97
N TYR A 357 -4.03 16.20 14.08
CA TYR A 357 -3.99 15.90 12.64
C TYR A 357 -2.59 16.03 12.03
N PHE A 358 -1.76 16.90 12.62
CA PHE A 358 -0.40 17.19 12.18
C PHE A 358 0.67 16.40 12.94
N GLN A 359 0.26 15.51 13.83
CA GLN A 359 1.17 14.56 14.47
C GLN A 359 1.32 13.32 13.59
N SER A 360 2.53 12.80 13.47
CA SER A 360 2.85 11.65 12.64
C SER A 360 2.18 10.35 13.11
N ASN A 361 1.90 10.26 14.40
CA ASN A 361 1.18 9.15 15.04
C ASN A 361 -0.34 9.37 15.10
N VAL A 362 -0.90 10.32 14.33
CA VAL A 362 -2.34 10.56 14.29
C VAL A 362 -3.11 9.29 13.95
N GLU A 363 -4.14 9.01 14.73
CA GLU A 363 -5.00 7.86 14.51
C GLU A 363 -5.89 8.02 13.27
N THR A 364 -6.08 6.95 12.51
CA THR A 364 -6.86 7.00 11.26
C THR A 364 -8.34 7.32 11.50
N TYR A 365 -8.88 7.00 12.69
CA TYR A 365 -10.25 7.38 13.05
C TYR A 365 -10.46 8.90 13.14
N CYS A 366 -9.38 9.69 13.20
CA CYS A 366 -9.47 11.15 13.10
C CYS A 366 -9.92 11.60 11.72
N PHE A 367 -9.73 10.80 10.67
CA PHE A 367 -10.05 11.16 9.28
C PHE A 367 -11.37 10.57 8.79
N VAL A 368 -12.30 10.29 9.69
CA VAL A 368 -13.67 9.88 9.33
C VAL A 368 -14.46 11.13 8.93
N PRO A 369 -15.03 11.19 7.71
CA PRO A 369 -15.68 12.40 7.22
C PRO A 369 -16.93 12.71 8.04
N ASN A 370 -17.09 13.99 8.35
CA ASN A 370 -18.31 14.49 8.97
C ASN A 370 -19.46 14.54 7.96
N MET A 371 -20.67 14.20 8.40
CA MET A 371 -21.87 14.16 7.54
C MET A 371 -22.20 15.48 6.84
N ASN A 372 -21.82 16.62 7.43
CA ASN A 372 -22.06 17.95 6.86
C ASN A 372 -20.86 18.49 6.07
N SER A 373 -19.78 17.71 5.94
CA SER A 373 -18.59 18.12 5.21
C SER A 373 -18.76 17.97 3.70
N SER A 374 -17.86 18.58 2.94
CA SER A 374 -17.74 18.37 1.50
C SER A 374 -17.15 17.00 1.11
N LEU A 375 -16.86 16.13 2.08
CA LEU A 375 -16.33 14.79 1.82
C LEU A 375 -17.43 13.72 1.82
N TYR A 376 -18.45 13.89 2.66
CA TYR A 376 -19.45 12.87 2.92
C TYR A 376 -20.47 12.77 1.77
N HIS A 377 -20.50 11.62 1.10
CA HIS A 377 -21.33 11.34 -0.07
C HIS A 377 -21.25 12.42 -1.18
N LYS A 378 -20.02 12.87 -1.49
CA LYS A 378 -19.73 13.84 -2.56
C LYS A 378 -18.83 13.29 -3.66
N GLY A 379 -18.43 12.04 -3.56
CA GLY A 379 -17.67 11.35 -4.60
C GLY A 379 -18.56 10.83 -5.72
N VAL A 380 -17.91 10.32 -6.75
CA VAL A 380 -18.52 9.72 -7.95
C VAL A 380 -18.24 8.23 -8.01
N LYS A 381 -18.96 7.51 -8.87
CA LYS A 381 -18.66 6.10 -9.16
C LYS A 381 -17.25 5.94 -9.74
N VAL A 382 -16.51 4.98 -9.20
CA VAL A 382 -15.22 4.51 -9.72
C VAL A 382 -15.45 3.17 -10.41
N THR A 383 -14.86 2.99 -11.59
CA THR A 383 -14.86 1.69 -12.29
C THR A 383 -13.57 0.95 -11.98
N TYR A 384 -13.63 -0.37 -11.87
CA TYR A 384 -12.45 -1.19 -11.63
C TYR A 384 -12.40 -2.32 -12.65
N THR A 385 -11.31 -2.41 -13.41
CA THR A 385 -11.19 -3.38 -14.52
C THR A 385 -11.24 -4.84 -14.06
N ASN A 386 -10.81 -5.15 -12.83
CA ASN A 386 -10.68 -6.52 -12.33
C ASN A 386 -11.23 -6.75 -10.91
N LEU A 387 -12.03 -5.82 -10.37
CA LEU A 387 -12.62 -5.94 -9.02
C LEU A 387 -14.16 -5.96 -9.03
N GLU A 388 -14.79 -6.14 -10.19
CA GLU A 388 -16.25 -6.18 -10.27
C GLU A 388 -16.80 -7.20 -9.25
N ASN A 389 -17.65 -6.68 -8.35
CA ASN A 389 -18.36 -7.37 -7.27
C ASN A 389 -17.57 -7.76 -6.01
N LYS A 390 -16.28 -7.39 -5.84
CA LYS A 390 -15.47 -8.00 -4.76
C LYS A 390 -15.06 -7.16 -3.55
N ASN A 391 -15.16 -5.83 -3.54
CA ASN A 391 -14.99 -5.04 -2.30
C ASN A 391 -15.43 -3.59 -2.50
N ASN A 392 -16.70 -3.30 -2.21
CA ASN A 392 -17.21 -1.94 -2.10
C ASN A 392 -17.09 -1.43 -0.66
N GLU A 393 -16.02 -1.82 0.03
CA GLU A 393 -15.76 -1.45 1.41
C GLU A 393 -14.70 -0.34 1.50
N ASP A 394 -14.80 0.49 2.53
CA ASP A 394 -13.82 1.52 2.88
C ASP A 394 -12.66 0.96 3.73
N PHE A 395 -11.78 1.83 4.24
CA PHE A 395 -10.66 1.43 5.12
C PHE A 395 -11.10 0.69 6.40
N PHE A 396 -12.28 1.00 6.92
CA PHE A 396 -12.83 0.42 8.15
C PHE A 396 -13.75 -0.78 7.86
N ASN A 397 -13.75 -1.29 6.62
CA ASN A 397 -14.63 -2.35 6.12
C ASN A 397 -16.11 -1.96 6.11
N CYS A 398 -16.41 -0.67 5.91
CA CYS A 398 -17.78 -0.17 5.81
C CYS A 398 -18.18 -0.11 4.33
N VAL A 399 -19.39 -0.59 4.02
CA VAL A 399 -19.91 -0.54 2.65
C VAL A 399 -20.03 0.91 2.21
N ARG A 400 -19.50 1.23 1.02
CA ARG A 400 -19.60 2.56 0.41
C ARG A 400 -20.93 2.75 -0.31
N SER A 401 -21.41 3.98 -0.36
CA SER A 401 -22.54 4.34 -1.19
C SER A 401 -22.23 4.05 -2.67
N ASN A 402 -23.10 3.27 -3.31
CA ASN A 402 -22.98 2.91 -4.72
C ASN A 402 -23.24 4.10 -5.67
N LEU A 403 -23.94 5.13 -5.18
CA LEU A 403 -24.30 6.31 -5.96
C LEU A 403 -23.28 7.42 -5.74
N ASN A 404 -23.15 7.84 -4.48
CA ASN A 404 -22.31 8.96 -4.07
C ASN A 404 -21.43 8.50 -2.91
N PRO A 405 -20.31 7.81 -3.15
CA PRO A 405 -19.39 7.41 -2.09
C PRO A 405 -18.74 8.63 -1.45
N SER A 406 -18.22 8.49 -0.23
CA SER A 406 -17.45 9.58 0.39
C SER A 406 -16.04 9.71 -0.21
N ILE A 407 -15.53 10.94 -0.21
CA ILE A 407 -14.17 11.30 -0.64
C ILE A 407 -13.18 10.96 0.48
N GLY A 408 -12.05 10.34 0.12
CA GLY A 408 -11.06 9.82 1.06
C GLY A 408 -11.32 8.35 1.43
N PHE A 409 -10.50 7.82 2.35
CA PHE A 409 -10.48 6.38 2.63
C PHE A 409 -11.65 5.85 3.46
N SER A 410 -12.49 6.71 4.02
CA SER A 410 -13.62 6.31 4.87
C SER A 410 -14.96 6.79 4.30
N GLU A 411 -16.00 6.00 4.48
CA GLU A 411 -17.37 6.33 4.08
C GLU A 411 -18.06 7.28 5.07
N GLY A 412 -17.67 7.24 6.36
CA GLY A 412 -18.30 8.04 7.43
C GLY A 412 -19.16 7.22 8.41
N ASN A 413 -19.57 7.87 9.51
CA ASN A 413 -20.22 7.24 10.67
C ASN A 413 -21.52 6.47 10.38
N ALA A 414 -22.22 6.75 9.28
CA ALA A 414 -23.56 6.20 9.07
C ALA A 414 -23.58 4.74 8.59
N MET A 415 -22.48 4.18 8.07
CA MET A 415 -22.54 2.89 7.38
C MET A 415 -21.87 1.72 8.10
N CYS A 416 -21.03 1.97 9.11
CA CYS A 416 -20.26 0.91 9.78
C CYS A 416 -21.05 0.11 10.84
N PHE A 417 -22.21 0.60 11.28
CA PHE A 417 -22.96 0.00 12.39
C PHE A 417 -23.86 -1.18 11.99
N ASN A 418 -24.02 -1.46 10.70
CA ASN A 418 -24.94 -2.49 10.22
C ASN A 418 -24.31 -3.87 9.98
N SER A 419 -23.02 -4.06 10.24
CA SER A 419 -22.37 -5.37 10.07
C SER A 419 -22.35 -6.23 11.34
N GLY A 420 -23.34 -6.11 12.25
CA GLY A 420 -23.65 -7.10 13.32
C GLY A 420 -22.57 -7.44 14.38
N ALA A 421 -21.30 -7.09 14.17
CA ALA A 421 -20.17 -7.57 14.97
C ALA A 421 -19.98 -6.79 16.28
N ILE A 422 -20.31 -5.49 16.27
CA ILE A 422 -20.20 -4.65 17.48
C ILE A 422 -21.34 -4.93 18.45
N TYR A 423 -22.57 -5.16 17.97
CA TYR A 423 -23.67 -5.56 18.84
C TYR A 423 -23.44 -6.94 19.46
N ASN A 424 -22.78 -7.86 18.77
CA ASN A 424 -22.38 -9.13 19.38
C ASN A 424 -21.32 -8.94 20.48
N LYS A 425 -20.32 -8.06 20.31
CA LYS A 425 -19.31 -7.83 21.36
C LYS A 425 -19.84 -7.03 22.54
N VAL A 426 -20.61 -5.98 22.30
CA VAL A 426 -21.24 -5.19 23.39
C VAL A 426 -22.32 -6.02 24.08
N GLY A 427 -23.10 -6.81 23.32
CA GLY A 427 -24.05 -7.78 23.86
C GLY A 427 -23.37 -8.84 24.73
N ILE A 428 -22.23 -9.40 24.31
CA ILE A 428 -21.46 -10.35 25.13
C ILE A 428 -20.91 -9.69 26.39
N ILE A 429 -20.41 -8.46 26.33
CA ILE A 429 -19.89 -7.75 27.52
C ILE A 429 -21.02 -7.45 28.50
N ILE A 430 -22.17 -6.97 28.03
CA ILE A 430 -23.34 -6.72 28.87
C ILE A 430 -23.88 -8.03 29.46
N LEU A 431 -23.98 -9.10 28.66
CA LEU A 431 -24.41 -10.41 29.14
C LEU A 431 -23.43 -11.01 30.17
N SER A 432 -22.13 -10.81 29.98
CA SER A 432 -21.09 -11.26 30.91
C SER A 432 -21.16 -10.48 32.24
N LEU A 433 -21.44 -9.19 32.18
CA LEU A 433 -21.64 -8.36 33.38
C LEU A 433 -22.94 -8.71 34.11
N VAL A 434 -24.00 -9.09 33.40
CA VAL A 434 -25.27 -9.54 34.00
C VAL A 434 -25.15 -10.95 34.61
N ILE A 435 -24.32 -11.83 34.07
CA ILE A 435 -24.06 -13.16 34.66
C ILE A 435 -23.13 -13.09 35.90
N LEU A 436 -22.36 -12.00 36.04
CA LEU A 436 -21.44 -11.76 37.16
C LEU A 436 -22.07 -10.97 38.32
N LEU A 437 -23.30 -10.47 38.17
CA LEU A 437 -24.11 -9.84 39.21
C LEU A 437 -25.22 -10.81 39.65
#